data_AF-A0A1Q3DFB7-F1
#
_entry.id   AF-A0A1Q3DFB7-F1
#
_cell.length_a   1.000
_cell.length_b   1.000
_cell.length_c   1.000
_cell.angle_alpha   90.00
_cell.angle_beta   90.00
_cell.angle_gamma   90.00
#
_symmetry.space_group_name_H-M   'P 1'
#
loop_
_entity.id
_entity.type
_entity.pdbx_description
1 polymer ?
#
loop_
_entity_poly.entity_id
_entity_poly.type
_entity_poly.pdbx_seq_one_letter_code
_entity_poly.pdbx_strand_id
1 'polypeptide(L)'
;MGGYVRNIYMSNVTLAGVDVAIRFTGEFGEHPDKFYDPKALPLIEKVTIKDVTGENMKVAGFLEGIEGDIFVDICLSNRTLAVTSVSPWNCSYIQGYSNLVSPQICETRKRKIFAVHYSSCYHL
;
A
#
# COMPACT_ATOMS: atom_id res chain seq x y z
N MET A 1 -4.20 19.51 -13.04
CA MET A 1 -5.10 19.29 -11.88
C MET A 1 -4.59 18.07 -11.12
N GLY A 2 -4.51 18.14 -9.79
CA GLY A 2 -4.19 16.96 -8.98
C GLY A 2 -5.42 16.06 -8.85
N GLY A 3 -5.23 14.75 -8.96
CA GLY A 3 -6.30 13.76 -8.81
C GLY A 3 -6.46 13.30 -7.36
N TYR A 4 -7.38 12.36 -7.13
CA TYR A 4 -7.47 11.66 -5.87
C TYR A 4 -7.82 10.19 -6.07
N VAL A 5 -7.27 9.32 -5.22
CA VAL A 5 -7.68 7.93 -5.06
C VAL A 5 -7.93 7.73 -3.58
N ARG A 6 -9.17 7.44 -3.21
CA ARG A 6 -9.56 7.31 -1.81
C ARG A 6 -10.63 6.27 -1.58
N ASN A 7 -10.67 5.74 -0.35
CA ASN A 7 -11.67 4.75 0.09
C ASN A 7 -11.62 3.46 -0.74
N ILE A 8 -10.42 2.92 -0.92
CA ILE A 8 -10.22 1.66 -1.63
C ILE A 8 -10.29 0.50 -0.64
N TYR A 9 -11.01 -0.55 -0.98
CA TYR A 9 -11.13 -1.75 -0.14
C TYR A 9 -10.95 -3.01 -0.98
N MET A 10 -9.97 -3.83 -0.62
CA MET A 10 -9.70 -5.14 -1.23
C MET A 10 -9.61 -6.20 -0.13
N SER A 11 -10.38 -7.28 -0.28
CA SER A 11 -10.43 -8.37 0.69
C SER A 11 -10.58 -9.73 0.01
N ASN A 12 -10.13 -10.79 0.67
CA ASN A 12 -10.36 -12.18 0.27
C ASN A 12 -9.81 -12.49 -1.14
N VAL A 13 -8.55 -12.14 -1.38
CA VAL A 13 -7.87 -12.43 -2.66
C VAL A 13 -6.85 -13.54 -2.46
N THR A 14 -6.84 -14.52 -3.36
CA THR A 14 -5.83 -15.58 -3.41
C THR A 14 -5.00 -15.42 -4.68
N LEU A 15 -3.68 -15.43 -4.52
CA LEU A 15 -2.71 -15.23 -5.59
C LEU A 15 -1.86 -16.50 -5.75
N ALA A 16 -1.61 -16.92 -6.98
CA ALA A 16 -0.78 -18.09 -7.28
C ALA A 16 0.18 -17.77 -8.43
N GLY A 17 1.48 -17.92 -8.19
CA GLY A 17 2.50 -17.76 -9.24
C GLY A 17 2.66 -16.33 -9.77
N VAL A 18 2.33 -15.30 -8.97
CA VAL A 18 2.53 -13.90 -9.36
C VAL A 18 3.91 -13.39 -8.94
N ASP A 19 4.53 -12.56 -9.76
CA ASP A 19 5.85 -11.99 -9.43
C ASP A 19 5.77 -11.02 -8.23
N VAL A 20 4.72 -10.22 -8.14
CA VAL A 20 4.51 -9.21 -7.08
C VAL A 20 3.06 -9.29 -6.60
N ALA A 21 2.86 -9.44 -5.29
CA ALA A 21 1.50 -9.57 -4.74
C ALA A 21 0.76 -8.22 -4.59
N ILE A 22 1.46 -7.18 -4.15
CA ILE A 22 0.89 -5.83 -3.94
C ILE A 22 1.82 -4.77 -4.52
N ARG A 23 1.29 -3.85 -5.34
CA ARG A 23 2.06 -2.73 -5.87
C ARG A 23 1.29 -1.41 -5.76
N PHE A 24 1.83 -0.47 -4.99
CA PHE A 24 1.49 0.95 -4.97
C PHE A 24 2.72 1.69 -5.45
N THR A 25 2.57 2.50 -6.49
CA THR A 25 3.67 3.32 -7.00
C THR A 25 3.13 4.67 -7.48
N GLY A 26 3.81 5.74 -7.08
CA GLY A 26 3.62 7.08 -7.60
C GLY A 26 4.45 7.39 -8.86
N GLU A 27 5.25 6.43 -9.35
CA GLU A 27 6.20 6.61 -10.46
C GLU A 27 5.53 6.54 -11.85
N PHE A 28 4.45 7.28 -12.03
CA PHE A 28 3.77 7.44 -13.33
C PHE A 28 3.67 8.94 -13.64
N GLY A 29 4.74 9.47 -14.24
CA GLY A 29 4.94 10.92 -14.41
C GLY A 29 4.75 11.45 -15.83
N GLU A 30 4.31 10.63 -16.79
CA GLU A 30 4.11 11.09 -18.16
C GLU A 30 2.82 11.90 -18.28
N HIS A 31 2.92 13.10 -18.86
CA HIS A 31 1.78 13.93 -19.22
C HIS A 31 1.84 14.24 -20.72
N PRO A 32 0.71 14.13 -21.46
CA PRO A 32 0.70 14.31 -22.92
C PRO A 32 1.01 15.74 -23.36
N ASP A 33 0.84 16.72 -22.47
CA ASP A 33 1.18 18.12 -22.72
C ASP A 33 2.19 18.68 -21.71
N LYS A 34 2.72 19.87 -22.01
CA LYS A 34 3.70 20.61 -21.20
C LYS A 34 3.08 21.68 -20.29
N PHE A 35 1.75 21.81 -20.28
CA PHE A 35 1.05 22.86 -19.54
C PHE A 35 0.49 22.36 -18.21
N TYR A 36 0.69 21.07 -17.88
CA TYR A 36 0.39 20.55 -16.57
C TYR A 36 1.23 21.21 -15.47
N ASP A 37 0.67 21.21 -14.27
CA ASP A 37 1.38 21.62 -13.07
C ASP A 37 2.11 20.40 -12.47
N PRO A 38 3.45 20.33 -12.51
CA PRO A 38 4.21 19.22 -11.95
C PRO A 38 4.16 19.17 -10.42
N LYS A 39 3.62 20.20 -9.77
CA LYS A 39 3.42 20.24 -8.30
C LYS A 39 2.02 19.80 -7.89
N ALA A 40 1.13 19.52 -8.84
CA ALA A 40 -0.22 19.07 -8.55
C ALA A 40 -0.23 17.56 -8.21
N LEU A 41 0.23 17.23 -7.00
CA LEU A 41 0.31 15.86 -6.50
C LEU A 41 -1.08 15.30 -6.13
N PRO A 42 -1.33 13.99 -6.33
CA PRO A 42 -2.63 13.38 -6.09
C PRO A 42 -2.86 13.06 -4.61
N LEU A 43 -4.07 13.24 -4.10
CA LEU A 43 -4.42 12.76 -2.75
C LEU A 43 -4.67 11.25 -2.77
N ILE A 44 -3.79 10.48 -2.15
CA ILE A 44 -3.96 9.03 -1.96
C ILE A 44 -4.19 8.73 -0.47
N GLU A 45 -5.41 8.32 -0.12
CA GLU A 45 -5.77 8.04 1.29
C GLU A 45 -6.74 6.86 1.46
N LYS A 46 -6.80 6.28 2.66
CA LYS A 46 -7.83 5.31 3.07
C LYS A 46 -7.91 4.11 2.15
N VAL A 47 -6.79 3.40 2.02
CA VAL A 47 -6.71 2.17 1.24
C VAL A 47 -6.60 0.99 2.21
N THR A 48 -7.56 0.08 2.16
CA THR A 48 -7.59 -1.12 3.00
C THR A 48 -7.39 -2.35 2.16
N ILE A 49 -6.38 -3.15 2.53
CA ILE A 49 -6.13 -4.43 1.93
C ILE A 49 -6.11 -5.49 3.04
N LYS A 50 -7.15 -6.34 3.07
CA LYS A 50 -7.39 -7.37 4.08
C LYS A 50 -7.35 -8.78 3.49
N ASP A 51 -7.03 -9.81 4.27
CA ASP A 51 -7.27 -11.23 3.93
C ASP A 51 -6.77 -11.62 2.52
N VAL A 52 -5.48 -11.40 2.25
CA VAL A 52 -4.84 -11.85 1.00
C VAL A 52 -3.77 -12.87 1.29
N THR A 53 -3.85 -13.95 0.53
CA THR A 53 -2.99 -15.12 0.67
C THR A 53 -2.44 -15.51 -0.68
N GLY A 54 -1.31 -16.22 -0.69
CA GLY A 54 -0.78 -16.75 -1.93
C GLY A 54 0.50 -17.53 -1.78
N GLU A 55 0.86 -18.20 -2.86
CA GLU A 55 2.05 -19.05 -2.97
C GLU A 55 2.84 -18.82 -4.26
N ASN A 56 4.11 -19.24 -4.24
CA ASN A 56 5.04 -19.15 -5.38
C ASN A 56 5.23 -17.72 -5.90
N MET A 57 5.35 -16.75 -4.99
CA MET A 57 5.55 -15.34 -5.34
C MET A 57 7.02 -14.92 -5.19
N LYS A 58 7.50 -13.99 -6.03
CA LYS A 58 8.87 -13.46 -5.87
C LYS A 58 8.93 -12.42 -4.75
N VAL A 59 8.03 -11.42 -4.76
CA VAL A 59 8.05 -10.28 -3.82
C VAL A 59 6.64 -10.06 -3.22
N ALA A 60 6.57 -9.74 -1.92
CA ALA A 60 5.30 -9.50 -1.22
C ALA A 60 4.69 -8.15 -1.64
N GLY A 61 5.50 -7.10 -1.76
CA GLY A 61 5.03 -5.89 -2.43
C GLY A 61 5.95 -4.68 -2.43
N PHE A 62 5.55 -3.71 -3.24
CA PHE A 62 6.12 -2.38 -3.33
C PHE A 62 5.07 -1.37 -2.90
N LEU A 63 5.39 -0.53 -1.94
CA LEU A 63 4.52 0.51 -1.39
C LEU A 63 5.25 1.85 -1.47
N GLU A 64 5.25 2.45 -2.65
CA GLU A 64 6.10 3.58 -3.03
C GLU A 64 5.22 4.80 -3.33
N GLY A 65 5.17 5.75 -2.39
CA GLY A 65 4.55 7.06 -2.59
C GLY A 65 5.39 7.99 -3.46
N ILE A 66 5.05 9.29 -3.46
CA ILE A 66 5.77 10.31 -4.25
C ILE A 66 6.67 11.12 -3.32
N GLU A 67 7.87 11.46 -3.76
CA GLU A 67 8.70 12.39 -3.00
C GLU A 67 8.00 13.77 -2.90
N GLY A 68 7.75 14.23 -1.67
CA GLY A 68 6.98 15.44 -1.40
C GLY A 68 5.49 15.21 -1.14
N ASP A 69 4.97 13.99 -1.32
CA ASP A 69 3.59 13.63 -1.00
C ASP A 69 3.48 12.20 -0.43
N ILE A 70 3.03 12.12 0.82
CA ILE A 70 2.97 10.86 1.57
C ILE A 70 1.60 10.24 1.38
N PHE A 71 1.55 9.00 0.90
CA PHE A 71 0.30 8.25 0.84
C PHE A 71 -0.10 7.85 2.26
N VAL A 72 -1.26 8.32 2.71
CA VAL A 72 -1.69 8.18 4.10
C VAL A 72 -2.83 7.17 4.23
N ASP A 73 -3.08 6.74 5.46
CA ASP A 73 -4.17 5.84 5.78
C ASP A 73 -4.18 4.53 4.97
N ILE A 74 -2.99 3.97 4.75
CA ILE A 74 -2.81 2.67 4.12
C ILE A 74 -2.92 1.57 5.18
N CYS A 75 -3.75 0.58 4.92
CA CYS A 75 -4.04 -0.50 5.82
C CYS A 75 -3.66 -1.84 5.20
N LEU A 76 -2.98 -2.69 5.98
CA LEU A 76 -2.70 -4.08 5.63
C LEU A 76 -3.05 -5.00 6.80
N SER A 77 -3.98 -5.95 6.60
CA SER A 77 -4.40 -6.84 7.70
C SER A 77 -4.60 -8.30 7.27
N ASN A 78 -4.18 -9.22 8.15
CA ASN A 78 -4.43 -10.66 8.12
C ASN A 78 -4.01 -11.33 6.80
N ARG A 79 -2.70 -11.33 6.52
CA ARG A 79 -2.14 -11.81 5.24
C ARG A 79 -1.02 -12.80 5.46
N THR A 80 -1.00 -13.86 4.64
CA THR A 80 0.12 -14.80 4.56
C THR A 80 0.53 -14.93 3.11
N LEU A 81 1.67 -14.32 2.76
CA LEU A 81 2.23 -14.35 1.42
C LEU A 81 3.48 -15.23 1.44
N ALA A 82 3.43 -16.40 0.81
CA ALA A 82 4.61 -17.24 0.64
C ALA A 82 5.47 -16.71 -0.52
N VAL A 83 6.56 -16.05 -0.15
CA VAL A 83 7.48 -15.38 -1.08
C VAL A 83 8.90 -15.94 -0.97
N THR A 84 9.67 -15.85 -2.06
CA THR A 84 11.06 -16.34 -2.10
C THR A 84 12.11 -15.24 -1.86
N SER A 85 11.75 -13.96 -1.98
CA SER A 85 12.69 -12.84 -1.80
C SER A 85 13.13 -12.68 -0.34
N VAL A 86 14.43 -12.39 -0.15
CA VAL A 86 15.03 -12.01 1.13
C VAL A 86 14.57 -10.62 1.59
N SER A 87 14.22 -9.75 0.64
CA SER A 87 13.60 -8.44 0.89
C SER A 87 12.19 -8.44 0.32
N PRO A 88 11.19 -8.90 1.10
CA PRO A 88 9.86 -9.13 0.57
C PRO A 88 9.04 -7.84 0.37
N TRP A 89 9.43 -6.75 1.04
CA TRP A 89 8.73 -5.47 0.98
C TRP A 89 9.69 -4.32 0.66
N ASN A 90 9.29 -3.43 -0.25
CA ASN A 90 9.92 -2.11 -0.44
C ASN A 90 8.91 -1.02 -0.13
N CYS A 91 9.28 -0.04 0.70
CA CYS A 91 8.36 1.01 1.14
C CYS A 91 9.04 2.37 1.18
N SER A 92 8.41 3.36 0.56
CA SER A 92 8.86 4.76 0.56
C SER A 92 7.65 5.69 0.57
N TYR A 93 7.74 6.82 1.28
CA TYR A 93 6.69 7.85 1.28
C TYR A 93 5.25 7.34 1.55
N ILE A 94 5.11 6.34 2.42
CA ILE A 94 3.79 5.84 2.88
C ILE A 94 3.64 5.98 4.39
N GLN A 95 2.38 6.07 4.84
CA GLN A 95 1.99 6.00 6.23
C GLN A 95 0.73 5.17 6.40
N GLY A 96 0.72 4.32 7.42
CA GLY A 96 -0.35 3.34 7.54
C GLY A 96 -0.29 2.48 8.79
N TYR A 97 -1.13 1.46 8.79
CA TYR A 97 -1.28 0.47 9.83
C TYR A 97 -1.17 -0.95 9.26
N SER A 98 -0.47 -1.83 9.97
CA SER A 98 -0.34 -3.24 9.61
C SER A 98 -0.65 -4.16 10.79
N ASN A 99 -1.42 -5.22 10.56
CA ASN A 99 -1.74 -6.23 11.59
C ASN A 99 -1.72 -7.65 11.03
N LEU A 100 -1.03 -8.58 11.69
CA LEU A 100 -0.98 -9.99 11.29
C LEU A 100 -0.59 -10.18 9.81
N VAL A 101 0.49 -9.50 9.38
CA VAL A 101 1.02 -9.59 8.02
C VAL A 101 2.30 -10.41 8.04
N SER A 102 2.34 -11.48 7.23
CA SER A 102 3.53 -12.30 6.99
C SER A 102 3.85 -12.34 5.49
N PRO A 103 5.09 -12.05 5.07
CA PRO A 103 6.25 -11.69 5.89
C PRO A 103 6.15 -10.28 6.50
N GLN A 104 6.96 -10.00 7.53
CA GLN A 104 6.94 -8.72 8.25
C GLN A 104 7.15 -7.55 7.29
N ILE A 105 6.24 -6.57 7.34
CA ILE A 105 6.30 -5.36 6.55
C ILE A 105 7.33 -4.36 7.08
N CYS A 106 7.82 -3.50 6.18
CA CYS A 106 8.64 -2.34 6.48
C CYS A 106 8.09 -1.53 7.68
N GLU A 107 8.98 -0.92 8.47
CA GLU A 107 8.57 0.02 9.52
C GLU A 107 7.96 1.28 8.90
N THR A 108 6.63 1.31 8.79
CA THR A 108 5.92 2.54 8.43
C THR A 108 6.13 3.59 9.52
N ARG A 109 6.35 4.86 9.17
CA ARG A 109 6.41 5.98 10.14
C ARG A 109 5.09 6.03 10.94
N LYS A 110 5.11 5.43 12.14
CA LYS A 110 3.92 5.13 12.94
C LYS A 110 3.18 6.43 13.31
N ARG A 111 1.95 6.61 12.81
CA ARG A 111 0.98 7.45 13.52
C ARG A 111 0.45 6.59 14.68
N LYS A 112 0.43 7.14 15.90
CA LYS A 112 -0.22 6.48 17.04
C LYS A 112 -1.72 6.37 16.73
N ILE A 113 -2.21 5.17 16.47
CA ILE A 113 -3.65 4.94 16.34
C ILE A 113 -4.04 3.88 17.37
N PHE A 114 -4.68 4.31 18.45
CA PHE A 114 -5.56 3.47 19.29
C PHE A 114 -6.60 4.41 19.91
N ALA A 115 -7.89 4.11 19.88
CA ALA A 115 -8.55 2.91 20.42
C ALA A 115 -9.80 2.57 19.58
N VAL A 116 -10.25 1.35 19.31
CA VAL A 116 -9.82 -0.03 19.61
C VAL A 116 -10.25 -0.83 18.38
N HIS A 117 -9.32 -1.46 17.65
CA HIS A 117 -9.52 -2.21 16.41
C HIS A 117 -10.71 -1.94 15.42
N TYR A 118 -11.17 -0.71 15.29
CA TYR A 118 -12.00 -0.01 14.31
C TYR A 118 -11.28 0.89 13.26
N SER A 119 -9.98 1.17 13.27
CA SER A 119 -8.91 0.61 14.06
C SER A 119 -8.52 -0.86 13.78
N SER A 120 -9.22 -1.70 13.02
CA SER A 120 -8.60 -2.91 12.43
C SER A 120 -7.97 -2.49 11.12
N CYS A 121 -8.65 -1.57 10.42
CA CYS A 121 -8.09 -0.64 9.45
C CYS A 121 -8.91 0.66 9.31
N TYR A 122 -10.12 0.70 8.72
CA TYR A 122 -11.00 1.90 8.74
C TYR A 122 -12.50 1.51 8.62
N HIS A 123 -13.08 0.97 9.68
CA HIS A 123 -14.48 0.55 9.70
C HIS A 123 -15.43 1.75 9.48
N LEU A 124 -16.39 1.62 8.58
CA LEU A 124 -17.74 2.17 8.82
C LEU A 124 -18.33 1.45 10.03
#